data_AF-A0A7X7YMY7-F1
#
_entry.id   AF-A0A7X7YMY7-F1
#
_cell.length_a   1.000
_cell.length_b   1.000
_cell.length_c   1.000
_cell.angle_alpha   90.00
_cell.angle_beta   90.00
_cell.angle_gamma   90.00
#
_symmetry.space_group_name_H-M   'P 1'
#
loop_
_entity.id
_entity.type
_entity.pdbx_description
1 polymer ?
#
loop_
_entity_poly.entity_id
_entity_poly.type
_entity_poly.pdbx_seq_one_letter_code
_entity_poly.pdbx_strand_id
1 'polypeptide(L)'
;MQEYIRRRVIKISKYILETSATVRQAAKVFGVSKSTVHKDLAERLPRINPQLAKKVRVILDRNKAERHLRGGEATRRKYRGE
;
A
#
# COMPACT_ATOMS: atom_id res chain seq x y z
N MET A 1 6.94 -17.19 -11.23
CA MET A 1 5.90 -16.46 -10.46
C MET A 1 4.55 -16.86 -10.99
N GLN A 2 3.60 -17.25 -10.14
CA GLN A 2 2.27 -17.66 -10.60
C GLN A 2 1.48 -16.47 -11.17
N GLU A 3 0.73 -16.68 -12.24
CA GLU A 3 0.01 -15.63 -12.99
C GLU A 3 -0.98 -14.84 -12.12
N TYR A 4 -1.66 -15.50 -11.18
CA TYR A 4 -2.58 -14.82 -10.25
C TYR A 4 -1.86 -13.81 -9.33
N ILE A 5 -0.60 -14.06 -8.96
CA ILE A 5 0.21 -13.12 -8.17
C ILE A 5 0.54 -11.90 -9.01
N ARG A 6 0.95 -12.10 -10.28
CA ARG A 6 1.28 -11.01 -11.19
C ARG A 6 0.07 -10.08 -11.39
N ARG A 7 -1.11 -10.65 -11.65
CA ARG A 7 -2.37 -9.90 -11.78
C ARG A 7 -2.72 -9.14 -10.50
N ARG A 8 -2.58 -9.78 -9.34
CA ARG A 8 -2.82 -9.14 -8.03
C ARG A 8 -1.90 -7.95 -7.82
N VAL A 9 -0.59 -8.11 -8.03
CA VAL A 9 0.41 -7.05 -7.87
C VAL A 9 0.05 -5.84 -8.73
N ILE A 10 -0.31 -6.05 -10.01
CA ILE A 10 -0.71 -4.95 -10.90
C ILE A 10 -2.00 -4.27 -10.42
N LYS A 11 -3.02 -5.04 -10.00
CA LYS A 11 -4.28 -4.48 -9.49
C LYS A 11 -4.06 -3.61 -8.24
N ILE A 12 -3.31 -4.10 -7.27
CA ILE A 12 -2.96 -3.36 -6.04
C ILE A 12 -2.20 -2.08 -6.40
N SER A 13 -1.25 -2.17 -7.32
CA SER A 13 -0.40 -1.04 -7.73
C SER A 13 -1.22 0.07 -8.39
N LYS A 14 -2.14 -0.28 -9.29
CA LYS A 14 -3.06 0.68 -9.92
C LYS A 14 -4.00 1.31 -8.89
N TYR A 15 -4.58 0.50 -8.01
CA TYR A 15 -5.44 1.00 -6.94
C TYR A 15 -4.74 2.04 -6.06
N ILE A 16 -3.49 1.78 -5.64
CA ILE A 16 -2.70 2.74 -4.84
C ILE A 16 -2.39 4.00 -5.66
N LEU A 17 -2.11 3.86 -6.95
CA LEU A 17 -1.84 4.99 -7.83
C LEU A 17 -3.05 5.92 -7.98
N GLU A 18 -4.24 5.36 -8.11
CA GLU A 18 -5.49 6.10 -8.29
C GLU A 18 -6.00 6.71 -6.98
N THR A 19 -5.91 5.97 -5.86
CA THR A 19 -6.52 6.37 -4.59
C THR A 19 -5.53 6.99 -3.60
N SER A 20 -4.24 6.97 -3.90
CA SER A 20 -3.16 7.27 -2.95
C SER A 20 -3.22 6.44 -1.64
N ALA A 21 -3.92 5.31 -1.66
CA ALA A 21 -4.20 4.52 -0.47
C ALA A 21 -2.95 3.94 0.18
N THR A 22 -3.02 3.77 1.49
CA THR A 22 -1.94 3.19 2.29
C THR A 22 -1.90 1.67 2.12
N VAL A 23 -0.75 1.06 2.40
CA VAL A 23 -0.56 -0.40 2.39
C VAL A 23 -1.61 -1.13 3.27
N ARG A 24 -2.03 -0.50 4.38
CA ARG A 24 -3.03 -1.07 5.30
C ARG A 24 -4.46 -0.97 4.73
N GLN A 25 -4.79 0.11 4.02
CA GLN A 25 -6.09 0.24 3.35
C GLN A 25 -6.18 -0.72 2.17
N ALA A 26 -5.15 -0.77 1.32
CA ALA A 26 -5.09 -1.73 0.21
C ALA A 26 -5.21 -3.18 0.71
N ALA A 27 -4.54 -3.53 1.81
CA ALA A 27 -4.68 -4.85 2.44
C ALA A 27 -6.14 -5.21 2.78
N LYS A 28 -6.90 -4.26 3.35
CA LYS A 28 -8.32 -4.46 3.66
C LYS A 28 -9.16 -4.67 2.38
N VAL A 29 -8.94 -3.86 1.36
CA VAL A 29 -9.72 -3.92 0.10
C VAL A 29 -9.47 -5.22 -0.67
N PHE A 30 -8.21 -5.67 -0.72
CA PHE A 30 -7.83 -6.86 -1.48
C PHE A 30 -7.88 -8.16 -0.64
N GLY A 31 -8.34 -8.11 0.61
CA GLY A 31 -8.46 -9.29 1.47
C GLY A 31 -7.13 -9.99 1.76
N VAL A 32 -6.03 -9.25 1.85
CA VAL A 32 -4.68 -9.79 2.07
C VAL A 32 -4.00 -9.11 3.25
N SER A 33 -2.95 -9.73 3.80
CA SER A 33 -2.20 -9.11 4.88
C SER A 33 -1.41 -7.88 4.41
N LYS A 34 -1.19 -6.91 5.30
CA LYS A 34 -0.30 -5.75 5.05
C LYS A 34 1.08 -6.20 4.55
N SER A 35 1.64 -7.24 5.16
CA SER A 35 2.97 -7.76 4.79
C SER A 35 2.97 -8.37 3.37
N THR A 36 1.87 -9.01 2.98
CA THR A 36 1.68 -9.51 1.60
C THR A 36 1.68 -8.37 0.60
N VAL A 37 0.91 -7.29 0.86
CA VAL A 37 0.89 -6.10 0.01
C VAL A 37 2.27 -5.45 -0.07
N HIS A 38 2.99 -5.36 1.06
CA HIS A 38 4.35 -4.81 1.06
C HIS A 38 5.31 -5.63 0.21
N LYS A 39 5.34 -6.96 0.35
CA LYS A 39 6.16 -7.84 -0.49
C LYS A 39 5.79 -7.71 -1.97
N ASP A 40 4.50 -7.65 -2.27
CA ASP A 40 3.98 -7.49 -3.62
C ASP A 40 4.46 -6.19 -4.27
N LEU A 41 4.48 -5.08 -3.55
CA LEU A 41 4.88 -3.77 -4.08
C LEU A 41 6.40 -3.51 -4.03
N ALA A 42 7.08 -3.95 -2.96
CA ALA A 42 8.49 -3.66 -2.76
C ALA A 42 9.42 -4.63 -3.51
N GLU A 43 9.04 -5.91 -3.61
CA GLU A 43 9.90 -6.95 -4.19
C GLU A 43 9.41 -7.43 -5.55
N ARG A 44 8.09 -7.59 -5.73
CA ARG A 44 7.52 -8.23 -6.93
C ARG A 44 7.22 -7.21 -8.03
N LEU A 45 6.63 -6.07 -7.70
CA LEU A 45 6.27 -5.04 -8.67
C LEU A 45 7.47 -4.52 -9.47
N PRO A 46 8.66 -4.23 -8.89
CA PRO A 46 9.82 -3.80 -9.67
C PRO A 46 10.27 -4.83 -10.71
N ARG A 47 10.08 -6.13 -10.44
CA ARG A 47 10.40 -7.22 -11.38
C ARG A 47 9.36 -7.37 -12.49
N ILE A 48 8.12 -6.92 -12.26
CA ILE A 48 7.02 -7.01 -13.22
C ILE A 48 6.93 -5.76 -14.08
N ASN A 49 6.96 -4.58 -13.46
CA ASN A 49 6.84 -3.28 -14.09
C ASN A 49 7.62 -2.21 -13.29
N PRO A 50 8.89 -1.96 -13.65
CA PRO A 50 9.75 -0.99 -12.97
C PRO A 50 9.19 0.44 -12.98
N GLN A 51 8.54 0.85 -14.06
CA GLN A 51 7.99 2.19 -14.23
C GLN A 51 6.82 2.42 -13.27
N LEU A 52 5.93 1.43 -13.16
CA LEU A 52 4.82 1.46 -12.22
C LEU A 52 5.32 1.41 -10.78
N ALA A 53 6.38 0.64 -10.50
CA ALA A 53 7.01 0.61 -9.18
C ALA A 53 7.51 1.99 -8.74
N LYS A 54 8.16 2.75 -9.63
CA LYS A 54 8.61 4.12 -9.34
C LYS A 54 7.44 5.02 -8.97
N LYS A 55 6.35 4.98 -9.72
CA LYS A 55 5.14 5.79 -9.44
C LYS A 55 4.51 5.44 -8.09
N VAL A 56 4.33 4.16 -7.81
CA VAL A 56 3.77 3.69 -6.53
C VAL A 56 4.68 4.06 -5.36
N ARG A 57 6.00 4.01 -5.56
CA ARG A 57 6.97 4.35 -4.51
C ARG A 57 6.83 5.79 -4.01
N VAL A 58 6.60 6.75 -4.91
CA VAL A 58 6.35 8.16 -4.53
C VAL A 58 5.18 8.27 -3.54
N ILE A 59 4.08 7.55 -3.80
CA ILE A 59 2.91 7.54 -2.93
C ILE A 59 3.21 6.86 -1.60
N LEU A 60 3.95 5.74 -1.62
CA LEU A 60 4.33 5.03 -0.40
C LEU A 60 5.25 5.87 0.48
N ASP A 61 6.17 6.62 -0.11
CA ASP A 61 7.10 7.50 0.59
C ASP A 61 6.36 8.71 1.20
N ARG A 62 5.42 9.32 0.45
CA ARG A 62 4.53 10.36 1.00
C ARG A 62 3.74 9.85 2.19
N ASN A 63 3.11 8.69 2.04
CA ASN A 63 2.39 8.03 3.12
C ASN A 63 3.30 7.76 4.33
N LYS A 64 4.55 7.35 4.11
CA LYS A 64 5.50 7.10 5.20
C LYS A 64 5.86 8.39 5.94
N ALA A 65 6.05 9.50 5.22
CA ALA A 65 6.28 10.81 5.81
C ALA A 65 5.10 11.25 6.70
N GLU A 66 3.86 11.12 6.21
CA GLU A 66 2.63 11.50 6.93
C GLU A 66 2.20 10.51 8.03
N ARG A 67 2.95 9.43 8.25
CA ARG A 67 2.56 8.37 9.20
C ARG A 67 2.40 8.88 10.63
N HIS A 68 3.27 9.80 11.07
CA HIS A 68 3.26 10.30 12.43
C HIS A 68 1.99 11.11 12.72
N LEU A 69 1.51 11.91 11.76
CA LEU A 69 0.24 12.65 11.85
C LEU A 69 -0.93 11.68 12.07
N ARG A 70 -1.02 10.64 11.23
CA ARG A 70 -2.05 9.60 11.34
C ARG A 70 -1.94 8.78 12.63
N GLY A 71 -0.72 8.60 13.14
CA GLY A 71 -0.47 7.96 14.44
C GLY A 71 -1.00 8.80 15.60
N GLY A 72 -0.76 10.11 15.58
CA GLY A 72 -1.31 11.06 16.55
C GLY A 72 -2.84 11.09 16.55
N GLU A 73 -3.46 11.11 15.36
CA GLU A 73 -4.91 11.01 15.21
C GLU A 73 -5.46 9.68 15.74
N ALA A 74 -4.79 8.56 15.47
CA ALA A 74 -5.21 7.25 15.96
C ALA A 74 -5.21 7.18 17.49
N THR A 75 -4.18 7.73 18.13
CA THR A 75 -4.14 7.84 19.60
C THR A 75 -5.27 8.75 20.09
N ARG A 76 -5.46 9.92 19.47
CA ARG A 76 -6.54 10.85 19.85
C ARG A 76 -7.92 10.19 19.79
N ARG A 77 -8.24 9.44 18.72
CA ARG A 77 -9.52 8.70 18.58
C ARG A 77 -9.70 7.67 19.69
N LYS A 78 -8.69 6.81 19.89
CA LYS A 78 -8.69 5.75 20.92
C LYS A 78 -9.04 6.28 22.32
N TYR A 79 -8.55 7.46 22.70
CA TYR A 79 -8.77 8.03 24.03
C TYR A 79 -9.94 9.03 24.10
N ARG A 80 -10.50 9.46 22.96
CA ARG A 80 -11.75 10.26 22.93
C ARG A 80 -13.03 9.42 22.96
N GLY A 81 -12.92 8.09 22.89
CA GLY A 81 -14.09 7.21 22.89
C GLY A 81 -14.80 7.11 21.54
N GLU A 82 -14.11 7.40 20.43
CA GLU A 82 -14.53 7.10 19.05
C GLU A 82 -13.70 5.97 18.43
#